data_AF-A0A0M5LUI2-F1
#
_entry.id   AF-A0A0M5LUI2-F1
#
_cell.length_a   1.000
_cell.length_b   1.000
_cell.length_c   1.000
_cell.angle_alpha   90.00
_cell.angle_beta   90.00
_cell.angle_gamma   90.00
#
_symmetry.space_group_name_H-M   'P 1'
#
loop_
_entity.id
_entity.type
_entity.pdbx_description
1 polymer ?
#
loop_
_entity_poly.entity_id
_entity_poly.type
_entity_poly.pdbx_seq_one_letter_code
_entity_poly.pdbx_strand_id
1 'polypeptide(L)'
;MTVATALKAYRISAWVTGVGLLLLTFYAMPAKYLFGDPRPVALIGMVHGFLYMIYIVCTLILAERCRWKPVFAVVILAAGTIPVASFVAERKVTRKVQAEHLAPAGP
;
A
#
# COMPACT_ATOMS: atom_id res chain seq x y z
N MET A 1 18.33 6.05 -4.25
CA MET A 1 17.02 6.03 -4.92
C MET A 1 16.51 7.45 -5.09
N THR A 2 16.10 7.85 -6.29
CA THR A 2 15.44 9.15 -6.51
C THR A 2 13.99 9.11 -6.00
N VAL A 3 13.37 10.28 -5.82
CA VAL A 3 11.94 10.37 -5.45
C VAL A 3 11.05 9.65 -6.48
N ALA A 4 11.37 9.77 -7.78
CA ALA A 4 10.61 9.09 -8.84
C ALA A 4 10.68 7.56 -8.72
N THR A 5 11.87 6.99 -8.46
CA THR A 5 12.03 5.55 -8.25
C THR A 5 11.32 5.09 -6.97
N ALA A 6 11.43 5.86 -5.88
CA ALA A 6 10.73 5.58 -4.62
C ALA A 6 9.21 5.60 -4.79
N LEU A 7 8.68 6.58 -5.53
CA LEU A 7 7.27 6.66 -5.83
C LEU A 7 6.80 5.45 -6.64
N LYS A 8 7.56 5.03 -7.66
CA LYS A 8 7.21 3.83 -8.45
C LYS A 8 7.17 2.57 -7.58
N ALA A 9 8.16 2.37 -6.70
CA ALA A 9 8.19 1.23 -5.78
C ALA A 9 7.02 1.24 -4.78
N TYR A 10 6.70 2.41 -4.21
CA TYR A 10 5.52 2.60 -3.37
C TYR A 10 4.22 2.25 -4.12
N ARG A 11 4.04 2.75 -5.34
CA ARG A 11 2.82 2.49 -6.12
C ARG A 11 2.63 1.00 -6.41
N ILE A 12 3.69 0.31 -6.83
CA ILE A 12 3.66 -1.13 -7.10
C ILE A 12 3.30 -1.91 -5.83
N SER A 13 4.00 -1.64 -4.72
CA SER A 13 3.76 -2.33 -3.45
C SER A 13 2.37 -2.03 -2.88
N ALA A 14 1.85 -0.81 -3.02
CA ALA A 14 0.50 -0.43 -2.60
C ALA A 14 -0.59 -1.19 -3.36
N TRP A 15 -0.44 -1.32 -4.69
CA TRP A 15 -1.37 -2.06 -5.54
C TRP A 15 -1.35 -3.56 -5.24
N VAL A 16 -0.16 -4.16 -5.18
CA VAL A 16 0.00 -5.60 -4.90
C VAL A 16 -0.56 -5.94 -3.52
N THR A 17 -0.26 -5.12 -2.50
CA THR A 17 -0.79 -5.29 -1.14
C THR A 17 -2.30 -5.09 -1.10
N GLY A 18 -2.82 -4.06 -1.79
CA GLY A 18 -4.25 -3.77 -1.87
C GLY A 18 -5.04 -4.90 -2.53
N VAL A 19 -4.54 -5.48 -3.63
CA VAL A 19 -5.16 -6.64 -4.28
C VAL A 19 -5.13 -7.86 -3.36
N GLY A 20 -4.00 -8.11 -2.68
CA GLY A 20 -3.90 -9.18 -1.68
C GLY A 20 -4.92 -9.03 -0.55
N LEU A 21 -5.14 -7.81 -0.06
CA LEU A 21 -6.14 -7.52 0.96
C LEU A 21 -7.57 -7.69 0.45
N LEU A 22 -7.85 -7.32 -0.81
CA LEU A 22 -9.15 -7.56 -1.44
C LEU A 22 -9.44 -9.05 -1.57
N LEU A 23 -8.46 -9.86 -2.01
CA LEU A 23 -8.60 -11.31 -2.07
C LEU A 23 -8.80 -11.91 -0.67
N LEU A 24 -8.07 -11.41 0.33
CA LEU A 24 -8.24 -11.86 1.70
C LEU A 24 -9.66 -11.56 2.21
N THR A 25 -10.16 -10.35 1.97
CA THR A 25 -11.44 -9.88 2.52
C THR A 25 -12.65 -10.43 1.76
N PHE A 26 -12.64 -10.39 0.43
CA PHE A 26 -13.80 -10.72 -0.40
C PHE A 26 -13.81 -12.16 -0.90
N TYR A 27 -12.70 -12.89 -0.79
CA TYR A 27 -12.65 -14.31 -1.14
C TYR A 27 -12.32 -15.19 0.06
N ALA A 28 -11.20 -14.94 0.75
CA ALA A 28 -10.75 -15.82 1.82
C ALA A 28 -11.68 -15.81 3.05
N MET A 29 -12.18 -14.64 3.45
CA MET A 29 -13.13 -14.55 4.57
C MET A 29 -14.46 -15.27 4.26
N PRO A 30 -15.14 -15.03 3.10
CA PRO A 30 -16.30 -15.84 2.72
C PRO A 30 -16.01 -17.34 2.65
N ALA A 31 -14.85 -17.76 2.12
CA ALA A 31 -14.43 -19.17 2.13
C ALA A 31 -14.43 -19.78 3.54
N LYS A 32 -13.89 -19.05 4.51
CA LYS A 32 -13.84 -19.48 5.92
C LYS A 32 -15.22 -19.50 6.58
N TYR A 33 -16.01 -18.45 6.43
CA TYR A 33 -17.25 -18.29 7.21
C TYR A 33 -18.48 -18.90 6.55
N LEU A 34 -18.56 -18.94 5.21
CA LEU A 34 -19.71 -19.50 4.48
C LEU A 34 -19.50 -20.97 4.11
N PHE A 35 -18.27 -21.34 3.76
CA PHE A 35 -17.94 -22.68 3.27
C PHE A 35 -17.11 -23.52 4.25
N GLY A 36 -16.72 -22.94 5.40
CA GLY A 36 -15.98 -23.64 6.44
C GLY A 36 -14.54 -24.00 6.09
N ASP A 37 -13.97 -23.46 5.00
CA ASP A 37 -12.61 -23.77 4.57
C ASP A 37 -11.61 -22.69 5.04
N PRO A 38 -10.74 -22.97 6.02
CA PRO A 38 -9.77 -22.00 6.51
C PRO A 38 -8.52 -21.89 5.64
N ARG A 39 -8.28 -22.79 4.68
CA ARG A 39 -7.04 -22.86 3.88
C ARG A 39 -6.78 -21.58 3.07
N PRO A 40 -7.78 -20.95 2.40
CA PRO A 40 -7.55 -19.71 1.68
C PRO A 40 -7.07 -18.57 2.58
N VAL A 41 -7.57 -18.48 3.82
CA VAL A 41 -7.14 -17.45 4.78
C VAL A 41 -5.68 -17.68 5.19
N ALA A 42 -5.28 -18.92 5.44
CA ALA A 42 -3.90 -19.24 5.81
C ALA A 42 -2.92 -18.87 4.69
N LEU A 43 -3.21 -19.27 3.44
CA LEU A 43 -2.33 -19.02 2.31
C LEU A 43 -2.32 -17.53 1.91
N ILE A 44 -3.50 -16.94 1.66
CA ILE A 44 -3.60 -15.56 1.20
C ILE A 44 -3.18 -14.59 2.31
N GLY A 45 -3.47 -14.91 3.58
CA GLY A 45 -3.05 -14.12 4.74
C GLY A 45 -1.54 -14.07 4.89
N MET A 46 -0.86 -15.22 4.77
CA MET A 46 0.59 -15.27 4.80
C MET A 46 1.21 -14.46 3.65
N VAL A 47 0.71 -14.64 2.41
CA VAL A 47 1.19 -13.91 1.24
C VAL A 47 0.97 -12.41 1.39
N HIS A 48 -0.23 -11.98 1.81
CA HIS A 48 -0.54 -10.58 2.04
C HIS A 48 0.34 -9.98 3.15
N GLY A 49 0.55 -10.69 4.26
CA GLY A 49 1.42 -10.24 5.35
C GLY A 49 2.85 -9.96 4.87
N PHE A 50 3.42 -10.84 4.05
CA PHE A 50 4.73 -10.62 3.45
C PHE A 50 4.76 -9.40 2.51
N LEU A 51 3.74 -9.27 1.64
CA LEU A 51 3.60 -8.11 0.74
C LEU A 51 3.44 -6.79 1.52
N TYR A 52 2.71 -6.83 2.63
CA TYR A 52 2.51 -5.68 3.51
C TYR A 52 3.83 -5.20 4.14
N MET A 53 4.75 -6.11 4.47
CA MET A 53 6.09 -5.73 4.93
C MET A 53 6.89 -4.99 3.85
N ILE A 54 6.82 -5.44 2.60
CA ILE A 54 7.43 -4.73 1.46
C ILE A 54 6.81 -3.34 1.30
N TYR A 55 5.48 -3.25 1.39
CA TYR A 55 4.76 -1.98 1.34
C TYR A 55 5.19 -1.01 2.45
N ILE A 56 5.39 -1.50 3.69
CA ILE A 56 5.91 -0.69 4.79
C ILE A 56 7.27 -0.10 4.41
N VAL A 57 8.22 -0.94 3.98
CA VAL A 57 9.57 -0.48 3.63
C VAL A 57 9.53 0.54 2.49
N CYS A 58 8.79 0.27 1.41
CA CYS A 58 8.65 1.21 0.30
C CYS A 58 8.02 2.55 0.73
N THR A 59 7.01 2.49 1.60
CA THR A 59 6.33 3.69 2.11
C THR A 59 7.27 4.52 3.00
N LEU A 60 8.04 3.88 3.88
CA LEU A 60 8.99 4.57 4.76
C LEU A 60 10.13 5.21 3.96
N ILE A 61 10.67 4.51 2.95
CA ILE A 61 11.69 5.09 2.05
C ILE A 61 11.13 6.32 1.33
N LEU A 62 9.91 6.25 0.81
CA LEU A 62 9.29 7.42 0.15
C LEU A 62 9.02 8.55 1.14
N ALA A 63 8.52 8.23 2.33
CA ALA A 63 8.23 9.20 3.40
C ALA A 63 9.49 9.96 3.84
N GLU A 64 10.62 9.26 4.00
CA GLU A 64 11.91 9.87 4.32
C GLU A 64 12.37 10.82 3.20
N ARG A 65 12.28 10.38 1.94
CA ARG A 65 12.70 11.18 0.76
C ARG A 65 11.85 12.43 0.56
N CYS A 66 10.56 12.35 0.86
CA CYS A 66 9.63 13.48 0.79
C CYS A 66 9.53 14.24 2.13
N ARG A 67 10.32 13.88 3.13
CA ARG A 67 10.35 14.49 4.48
C ARG A 67 8.95 14.60 5.11
N TRP A 68 8.14 13.56 4.97
CA TRP A 68 6.79 13.53 5.53
C TRP A 68 6.81 13.55 7.06
N LYS A 69 5.77 14.16 7.65
CA LYS A 69 5.51 14.01 9.09
C LYS A 69 5.23 12.53 9.42
N PRO A 70 5.72 11.99 10.55
CA PRO A 70 5.52 10.58 10.92
C PRO A 70 4.06 10.16 10.92
N VAL A 71 3.16 11.04 11.40
CA VAL A 71 1.71 10.80 11.42
C VAL A 71 1.15 10.52 10.03
N PHE A 72 1.62 11.24 9.01
CA PHE A 72 1.16 11.01 7.65
C PHE A 72 1.61 9.64 7.13
N ALA A 73 2.86 9.24 7.40
CA ALA A 73 3.33 7.91 7.03
C ALA A 73 2.50 6.81 7.70
N VAL A 74 2.20 6.94 9.00
CA VAL A 74 1.36 5.98 9.74
C VAL A 74 -0.04 5.88 9.14
N VAL A 75 -0.67 7.00 8.76
CA VAL A 75 -1.98 6.99 8.09
C VAL A 75 -1.93 6.26 6.75
N ILE A 76 -0.86 6.44 5.97
CA ILE A 76 -0.68 5.73 4.69
C ILE A 76 -0.46 4.23 4.92
N LEU A 77 0.29 3.84 5.96
CA LEU A 77 0.46 2.44 6.33
C LEU A 77 -0.88 1.80 6.75
N ALA A 78 -1.64 2.49 7.62
CA ALA A 78 -2.96 2.04 8.04
C ALA A 78 -3.96 1.94 6.87
N ALA A 79 -3.86 2.79 5.84
CA ALA A 79 -4.67 2.64 4.64
C ALA A 79 -4.39 1.32 3.90
N GLY A 80 -3.21 0.72 4.09
CA GLY A 80 -2.84 -0.59 3.54
C GLY A 80 -3.53 -1.78 4.22
N THR A 81 -4.19 -1.59 5.37
CA THR A 81 -4.92 -2.65 6.10
C THR A 81 -6.44 -2.53 6.00
N ILE A 82 -6.94 -1.45 5.38
CA ILE A 82 -8.37 -1.24 5.14
C ILE A 82 -8.67 -1.56 3.66
N PRO A 83 -9.64 -2.45 3.38
CA PRO A 83 -10.01 -2.78 2.00
C PRO A 83 -10.32 -1.52 1.20
N VAL A 84 -9.85 -1.46 -0.05
CA VAL A 84 -10.00 -0.31 -0.98
C VAL A 84 -9.22 0.96 -0.60
N ALA A 85 -8.96 1.22 0.69
CA ALA A 85 -8.29 2.45 1.15
C ALA A 85 -6.86 2.59 0.59
N SER A 86 -6.12 1.48 0.43
CA SER A 86 -4.77 1.47 -0.16
C SER A 86 -4.73 2.14 -1.54
N PHE A 87 -5.73 1.89 -2.40
CA PHE A 87 -5.78 2.46 -3.75
C PHE A 87 -6.08 3.97 -3.73
N VAL A 88 -6.93 4.41 -2.80
CA VAL A 88 -7.22 5.84 -2.61
C VAL A 88 -5.99 6.57 -2.07
N ALA A 89 -5.30 5.97 -1.09
CA ALA A 89 -4.07 6.49 -0.53
C ALA A 89 -2.98 6.59 -1.60
N GLU A 90 -2.78 5.54 -2.41
CA GLU A 90 -1.82 5.51 -3.50
C GLU A 90 -2.04 6.66 -4.49
N ARG A 91 -3.30 6.88 -4.90
CA ARG A 91 -3.64 7.95 -5.87
C ARG A 91 -3.43 9.34 -5.28
N LYS A 92 -3.78 9.53 -4.01
CA LYS A 92 -3.57 10.81 -3.29
C LYS A 92 -2.07 11.10 -3.11
N VAL A 93 -1.30 10.12 -2.65
CA VAL A 93 0.15 10.23 -2.47
C VAL A 93 0.84 10.51 -3.80
N THR A 94 0.49 9.78 -4.86
CA THR A 94 1.08 9.98 -6.19
C THR A 94 0.90 11.41 -6.68
N ARG A 95 -0.32 11.94 -6.59
CA ARG A 95 -0.60 13.34 -6.98
C ARG A 95 0.19 14.33 -6.14
N LYS A 96 0.24 14.13 -4.82
CA LYS A 96 0.97 14.99 -3.90
C LYS A 96 2.48 15.03 -4.22
N VAL A 97 3.10 13.85 -4.33
CA VAL A 97 4.54 13.75 -4.61
C VAL A 97 4.89 14.31 -5.99
N GLN A 98 4.03 14.10 -6.99
CA GLN A 98 4.23 14.69 -8.32
C GLN A 98 4.22 16.22 -8.26
N ALA A 99 3.25 16.82 -7.56
CA ALA A 99 3.15 18.27 -7.43
C ALA A 99 4.30 18.90 -6.62
N GLU A 100 4.72 18.26 -5.53
CA GLU A 100 5.69 18.82 -4.58
C GLU A 100 7.15 18.54 -4.95
N HIS A 101 7.43 17.46 -5.70
CA HIS A 101 8.81 16.97 -5.87
C HIS A 101 9.22 16.61 -7.30
N LEU A 102 8.28 16.52 -8.24
CA LEU A 102 8.57 16.10 -9.61
C LEU A 102 8.05 17.08 -10.68
N ALA A 103 7.34 18.13 -10.27
CA ALA A 103 6.96 19.21 -11.17
C ALA A 103 8.22 19.97 -11.60
N PRO A 104 8.37 20.32 -12.89
CA PRO A 104 9.44 21.23 -13.30
C PRO A 104 9.29 22.54 -12.53
N ALA A 105 10.41 23.14 -12.12
CA ALA A 105 10.38 24.48 -11.53
C ALA A 105 9.59 25.39 -12.48
N GLY A 106 8.59 26.11 -11.92
CA GLY A 106 7.74 26.98 -12.72
C GLY A 106 8.55 27.98 -13.54
N PRO A 107 7.97 28.49 -14.65
CA PRO A 107 8.66 29.41 -15.56
C PRO A 107 9.20 30.65 -14.86
#